data_AF-A0A7S4RW28-F1
#
_entry.id   AF-A0A7S4RW28-F1
#
_cell.length_a   1.000
_cell.length_b   1.000
_cell.length_c   1.000
_cell.angle_alpha   90.00
_cell.angle_beta   90.00
_cell.angle_gamma   90.00
#
_symmetry.space_group_name_H-M   'P 1'
#
loop_
_entity.id
_entity.type
_entity.pdbx_description
1 polymer ?
#
loop_
_entity_poly.entity_id
_entity_poly.type
_entity_poly.pdbx_seq_one_letter_code
_entity_poly.pdbx_strand_id
1 'polypeptide(L)'
;MEFLILGAFEVFQYYAAAKAVVGAARIVDNLANDEAPRVGDMARVALAFTGADIDIPPGSSNVATELADAAPEVVAREMAGKVVQDKADAYSASKDKHTSDTSPTVNVRFCNSDLKKKLGDASRIPKESMRKCRSSEFLQVGDVIRAKEDLTWDSGTRINKGTLGEIKERDESNKDDLWLIHWWDDTNAKKYAYSHHIKKCKPSEFFMVGDWVKAKHDLTSTQGVYISKGTLGKLKDLRSSDGHWLVKWNSAGNMHTAQSDIKKCAQSEFISVGDIVKATYQLKWQSGVTVEKGSLGKLKQMMEDDTWLVEWYDNVGEKQTTEDGFSKCEPSEYFVKDDVMALVHDLTF
;
A
#
# COMPACT_ATOMS: atom_id res chain seq x y z
N MET A 1 -13.36 -7.37 34.69
CA MET A 1 -14.37 -7.70 33.65
C MET A 1 -13.81 -7.25 32.30
N GLU A 2 -12.61 -7.72 31.92
CA GLU A 2 -11.86 -7.26 30.74
C GLU A 2 -10.90 -8.36 30.23
N PHE A 3 -11.44 -9.55 29.95
CA PHE A 3 -10.69 -10.63 29.26
C PHE A 3 -11.46 -11.18 28.04
N LEU A 4 -12.40 -10.41 27.49
CA LEU A 4 -13.36 -10.88 26.48
C LEU A 4 -13.24 -10.23 25.10
N ILE A 5 -12.20 -9.43 24.82
CA ILE A 5 -12.11 -8.68 23.55
C ILE A 5 -11.01 -9.19 22.60
N LEU A 6 -10.09 -10.05 23.05
CA LEU A 6 -9.08 -10.64 22.15
C LEU A 6 -9.56 -11.89 21.39
N GLY A 7 -10.68 -12.52 21.80
CA GLY A 7 -11.25 -13.67 21.09
C GLY A 7 -12.17 -13.32 19.91
N ALA A 8 -12.57 -12.04 19.76
CA ALA A 8 -13.51 -11.66 18.71
C ALA A 8 -12.83 -11.46 17.33
N PHE A 9 -11.54 -11.13 17.30
CA PHE A 9 -10.85 -10.80 16.04
C PHE A 9 -10.43 -12.05 15.24
N GLU A 10 -10.06 -13.14 15.91
CA GLU A 10 -9.76 -14.43 15.25
C GLU A 10 -11.02 -15.13 14.72
N VAL A 11 -12.15 -14.98 15.42
CA VAL A 11 -13.45 -15.54 14.98
C VAL A 11 -13.93 -14.89 13.69
N PHE A 12 -13.68 -13.59 13.47
CA PHE A 12 -14.09 -12.90 12.23
C PHE A 12 -13.28 -13.33 10.99
N GLN A 13 -11.99 -13.65 11.14
CA GLN A 13 -11.19 -14.19 10.03
C GLN A 13 -11.60 -15.61 9.67
N TYR A 14 -11.89 -16.46 10.67
CA TYR A 14 -12.44 -17.80 10.45
C TYR A 14 -13.84 -17.76 9.81
N TYR A 15 -14.70 -16.80 10.19
CA TYR A 15 -16.04 -16.68 9.63
C TYR A 15 -16.06 -16.20 8.17
N ALA A 16 -15.09 -15.36 7.78
CA ALA A 16 -14.94 -14.89 6.39
C ALA A 16 -14.42 -16.02 5.47
N ALA A 17 -13.45 -16.81 5.94
CA ALA A 17 -12.95 -17.98 5.22
C ALA A 17 -14.03 -19.08 5.12
N ALA A 18 -14.78 -19.35 6.18
CA ALA A 18 -15.88 -20.32 6.17
C ALA A 18 -17.02 -19.88 5.23
N LYS A 19 -17.37 -18.59 5.17
CA LYS A 19 -18.34 -18.07 4.19
C LYS A 19 -17.86 -18.18 2.74
N ALA A 20 -16.56 -18.00 2.49
CA ALA A 20 -15.98 -18.18 1.16
C ALA A 20 -16.03 -19.65 0.73
N VAL A 21 -15.74 -20.58 1.64
CA VAL A 21 -15.82 -22.04 1.40
C VAL A 21 -17.27 -22.50 1.20
N VAL A 22 -18.21 -22.04 2.03
CA VAL A 22 -19.64 -22.35 1.86
C VAL A 22 -20.21 -21.70 0.58
N GLY A 23 -19.74 -20.50 0.22
CA GLY A 23 -20.08 -19.84 -1.03
C GLY A 23 -19.58 -20.61 -2.26
N ALA A 24 -18.34 -21.12 -2.21
CA ALA A 24 -17.75 -21.95 -3.26
C ALA A 24 -18.47 -23.30 -3.38
N ALA A 25 -18.80 -23.97 -2.27
CA ALA A 25 -19.56 -25.21 -2.27
C ALA A 25 -20.96 -25.04 -2.89
N ARG A 26 -21.62 -23.90 -2.65
CA ARG A 26 -22.93 -23.58 -3.23
C ARG A 26 -22.87 -23.27 -4.73
N ILE A 27 -21.75 -22.75 -5.21
CA ILE A 27 -21.49 -22.55 -6.64
C ILE A 27 -21.25 -23.91 -7.33
N VAL A 28 -20.56 -24.84 -6.67
CA VAL A 28 -20.35 -26.20 -7.15
C VAL A 28 -21.66 -27.01 -7.18
N ASP A 29 -22.51 -26.91 -6.17
CA ASP A 29 -23.84 -27.56 -6.15
C ASP A 29 -24.77 -27.04 -7.26
N ASN A 30 -24.67 -25.75 -7.61
CA ASN A 30 -25.44 -25.17 -8.72
C ASN A 30 -24.87 -25.54 -10.11
N LEU A 31 -23.60 -25.93 -10.19
CA LEU A 31 -22.95 -26.40 -11.43
C LEU A 31 -23.08 -27.93 -11.63
N ALA A 32 -23.45 -28.67 -10.58
CA ALA A 32 -23.59 -30.13 -10.61
C ALA A 32 -24.80 -30.65 -11.42
N ASN A 33 -25.65 -29.77 -11.96
CA ASN A 33 -26.84 -30.16 -12.72
C ASN A 33 -26.63 -30.25 -14.25
N ASP A 34 -25.44 -29.98 -14.80
CA ASP A 34 -25.29 -30.05 -16.27
C ASP A 34 -24.02 -30.73 -16.85
N GLU A 35 -22.91 -30.94 -16.13
CA GLU A 35 -21.76 -31.68 -16.70
C GLU A 35 -20.97 -32.49 -15.66
N ALA A 36 -21.44 -33.71 -15.38
CA ALA A 36 -20.87 -34.59 -14.35
C ALA A 36 -19.41 -35.10 -14.54
N PRO A 37 -18.80 -35.24 -15.75
CA PRO A 37 -17.47 -35.86 -15.82
C PRO A 37 -16.30 -34.92 -15.53
N ARG A 38 -16.46 -33.58 -15.59
CA ARG A 38 -15.34 -32.63 -15.52
C ARG A 38 -15.15 -31.95 -14.16
N VAL A 39 -16.18 -31.97 -13.32
CA VAL A 39 -16.16 -31.34 -11.98
C VAL A 39 -15.34 -32.17 -10.98
N GLY A 40 -15.32 -33.50 -11.14
CA GLY A 40 -14.55 -34.41 -10.27
C GLY A 40 -13.04 -34.17 -10.31
N ASP A 41 -12.50 -33.78 -11.47
CA ASP A 41 -11.07 -33.54 -11.63
C ASP A 41 -10.65 -32.16 -11.08
N MET A 42 -11.50 -31.14 -11.19
CA MET A 42 -11.23 -29.82 -10.59
C MET A 42 -11.32 -29.83 -9.06
N ALA A 43 -12.25 -30.59 -8.48
CA ALA A 43 -12.35 -30.74 -7.02
C ALA A 43 -11.12 -31.43 -6.43
N ARG A 44 -10.54 -32.41 -7.14
CA ARG A 44 -9.28 -33.08 -6.75
C ARG A 44 -8.07 -32.15 -6.79
N VAL A 45 -8.00 -31.25 -7.77
CA VAL A 45 -6.95 -30.22 -7.83
C VAL A 45 -7.12 -29.21 -6.69
N ALA A 46 -8.36 -28.77 -6.40
CA ALA A 46 -8.61 -27.81 -5.32
C ALA A 46 -8.24 -28.37 -3.93
N LEU A 47 -8.50 -29.65 -3.65
CA LEU A 47 -8.12 -30.30 -2.39
C LEU A 47 -6.60 -30.49 -2.22
N ALA A 48 -5.86 -30.70 -3.31
CA ALA A 48 -4.41 -30.85 -3.26
C ALA A 48 -3.68 -29.52 -2.95
N PHE A 49 -4.30 -28.37 -3.24
CA PHE A 49 -3.70 -27.05 -3.03
C PHE A 49 -3.94 -26.47 -1.63
N THR A 50 -4.90 -26.96 -0.86
CA THR A 50 -5.26 -26.35 0.43
C THR A 50 -4.44 -26.85 1.62
N GLY A 51 -3.66 -27.93 1.50
CA GLY A 51 -2.75 -28.40 2.55
C GLY A 51 -3.39 -28.57 3.94
N ALA A 52 -4.70 -28.79 4.00
CA ALA A 52 -5.45 -28.85 5.24
C ALA A 52 -5.43 -30.29 5.77
N ASP A 53 -4.79 -30.49 6.92
CA ASP A 53 -4.98 -31.69 7.73
C ASP A 53 -6.44 -31.73 8.20
N ILE A 54 -7.20 -32.68 7.68
CA ILE A 54 -8.58 -32.94 8.11
C ILE A 54 -8.53 -34.12 9.09
N ASP A 55 -8.81 -33.83 10.37
CA ASP A 55 -9.08 -34.84 11.39
C ASP A 55 -10.37 -35.60 11.03
N ILE A 56 -10.25 -36.88 10.69
CA ILE A 56 -11.39 -37.76 10.42
C ILE A 56 -11.79 -38.42 11.75
N PRO A 57 -13.04 -38.24 12.24
CA PRO A 57 -13.48 -38.86 13.48
C PRO A 57 -13.58 -40.39 13.33
N PRO A 58 -13.32 -41.14 14.41
CA PRO A 58 -13.23 -42.60 14.35
C PRO A 58 -14.62 -43.20 14.20
N GLY A 59 -14.97 -43.60 12.97
CA GLY A 59 -16.27 -44.23 12.70
C GLY A 59 -16.68 -44.34 11.23
N SER A 60 -15.75 -44.64 10.32
CA SER A 60 -16.11 -45.05 8.94
C SER A 60 -15.06 -45.98 8.32
N SER A 61 -15.00 -47.21 8.80
CA SER A 61 -14.31 -48.29 8.10
C SER A 61 -15.20 -48.82 6.98
N ASN A 62 -14.61 -48.98 5.78
CA ASN A 62 -15.10 -49.72 4.60
C ASN A 62 -15.30 -48.88 3.33
N VAL A 63 -14.34 -48.03 2.96
CA VAL A 63 -14.14 -47.61 1.54
C VAL A 63 -12.65 -47.42 1.18
N ALA A 64 -11.74 -47.30 2.16
CA ALA A 64 -10.33 -46.94 1.89
C ALA A 64 -9.39 -48.10 1.53
N THR A 65 -9.86 -49.35 1.46
CA THR A 65 -8.96 -50.54 1.35
C THR A 65 -8.90 -51.17 -0.04
N GLU A 66 -9.54 -50.59 -1.07
CA GLU A 66 -9.52 -51.14 -2.44
C GLU A 66 -8.93 -50.20 -3.51
N LEU A 67 -8.23 -49.13 -3.14
CA LEU A 67 -7.61 -48.21 -4.10
C LEU A 67 -6.08 -48.06 -4.02
N ALA A 68 -5.41 -48.82 -3.14
CA ALA A 68 -3.96 -48.71 -2.94
C ALA A 68 -3.13 -49.64 -3.86
N ASP A 69 -3.75 -50.59 -4.57
CA ASP A 69 -3.04 -51.59 -5.39
C ASP A 69 -3.27 -51.39 -6.90
N ALA A 70 -2.95 -50.22 -7.45
CA ALA A 70 -2.78 -50.06 -8.90
C ALA A 70 -2.08 -48.76 -9.30
N ALA A 71 -0.78 -48.63 -8.99
CA ALA A 71 0.09 -47.75 -9.77
C ALA A 71 1.53 -48.28 -9.72
N PRO A 72 2.09 -48.77 -10.84
CA PRO A 72 3.47 -49.22 -10.85
C PRO A 72 4.40 -48.02 -10.72
N GLU A 73 5.30 -48.11 -9.73
CA GLU A 73 6.34 -47.15 -9.32
C GLU A 73 7.19 -46.58 -10.47
N VAL A 74 7.19 -47.28 -11.62
CA VAL A 74 7.90 -46.92 -12.84
C VAL A 74 7.25 -45.72 -13.55
N VAL A 75 5.91 -45.61 -13.54
CA VAL A 75 5.19 -44.52 -14.22
C VAL A 75 5.34 -43.19 -13.48
N ALA A 76 5.39 -43.23 -12.13
CA ALA A 76 5.62 -42.05 -11.31
C ALA A 76 7.03 -41.46 -11.51
N ARG A 77 8.05 -42.31 -11.69
CA ARG A 77 9.43 -41.86 -11.95
C ARG A 77 9.62 -41.29 -13.35
N GLU A 78 8.99 -41.88 -14.38
CA GLU A 78 9.04 -41.30 -15.74
C GLU A 78 8.29 -39.97 -15.85
N MET A 79 7.12 -39.84 -15.21
CA MET A 79 6.38 -38.58 -15.21
C MET A 79 7.12 -37.48 -14.42
N ALA A 80 7.76 -37.82 -13.29
CA ALA A 80 8.58 -36.87 -12.54
C ALA A 80 9.80 -36.40 -13.34
N GLY A 81 10.48 -37.32 -14.05
CA GLY A 81 11.61 -36.97 -14.92
C GLY A 81 11.22 -36.07 -16.08
N LYS A 82 10.07 -36.35 -16.71
CA LYS A 82 9.55 -35.57 -17.84
C LYS A 82 9.07 -34.17 -17.41
N VAL A 83 8.43 -34.04 -16.25
CA VAL A 83 8.00 -32.74 -15.71
C VAL A 83 9.20 -31.86 -15.32
N VAL A 84 10.29 -32.46 -14.82
CA VAL A 84 11.53 -31.73 -14.50
C VAL A 84 12.25 -31.28 -15.77
N GLN A 85 12.31 -32.14 -16.79
CA GLN A 85 12.91 -31.81 -18.08
C GLN A 85 12.11 -30.75 -18.84
N ASP A 86 10.78 -30.88 -18.91
CA ASP A 86 9.89 -29.90 -19.56
C ASP A 86 9.94 -28.53 -18.86
N LYS A 87 10.14 -28.50 -17.53
CA LYS A 87 10.38 -27.24 -16.78
C LYS A 87 11.76 -26.65 -17.03
N ALA A 88 12.80 -27.48 -17.14
CA ALA A 88 14.16 -27.01 -17.47
C ALA A 88 14.24 -26.46 -18.90
N ASP A 89 13.55 -27.09 -19.84
CA ASP A 89 13.48 -26.67 -21.24
C ASP A 89 12.60 -25.41 -21.40
N ALA A 90 11.49 -25.30 -20.65
CA ALA A 90 10.69 -24.08 -20.58
C ALA A 90 11.46 -22.90 -19.94
N TYR A 91 12.29 -23.16 -18.93
CA TYR A 91 13.14 -22.15 -18.30
C TYR A 91 14.27 -21.69 -19.22
N SER A 92 14.84 -22.61 -20.01
CA SER A 92 15.88 -22.30 -21.00
C SER A 92 15.32 -21.54 -22.20
N ALA A 93 14.14 -21.93 -22.70
CA ALA A 93 13.43 -21.22 -23.77
C ALA A 93 12.92 -19.82 -23.36
N SER A 94 12.68 -19.60 -22.06
CA SER A 94 12.34 -18.28 -21.50
C SER A 94 13.54 -17.33 -21.46
N LYS A 95 14.79 -17.85 -21.40
CA LYS A 95 15.99 -17.03 -21.26
C LYS A 95 16.45 -16.39 -22.57
N ASP A 96 16.16 -17.06 -23.69
CA ASP A 96 16.57 -16.60 -25.03
C ASP A 96 15.53 -15.68 -25.73
N LYS A 97 14.37 -15.43 -25.09
CA LYS A 97 13.27 -14.64 -25.68
C LYS A 97 13.01 -13.28 -24.99
N HIS A 98 13.88 -12.85 -24.08
CA HIS A 98 13.72 -11.61 -23.31
C HIS A 98 14.92 -10.66 -23.40
N THR A 99 15.40 -10.44 -24.63
CA THR A 99 16.15 -9.21 -24.99
C THR A 99 15.29 -8.23 -25.80
N SER A 100 13.97 -8.41 -25.82
CA SER A 100 13.08 -7.35 -26.31
C SER A 100 13.07 -6.22 -25.28
N ASP A 101 13.58 -5.08 -25.70
CA ASP A 101 13.56 -3.76 -25.08
C ASP A 101 12.12 -3.27 -24.83
N THR A 102 11.36 -4.00 -24.00
CA THR A 102 10.11 -3.55 -23.42
C THR A 102 10.46 -2.69 -22.22
N SER A 103 10.98 -1.49 -22.50
CA SER A 103 10.99 -0.41 -21.52
C SER A 103 9.57 -0.33 -20.92
N PRO A 104 9.42 -0.46 -19.59
CA PRO A 104 8.10 -0.53 -18.97
C PRO A 104 7.30 0.74 -19.31
N THR A 105 6.15 0.57 -19.95
CA THR A 105 5.21 1.66 -20.20
C THR A 105 4.60 2.07 -18.87
N VAL A 106 5.05 3.20 -18.32
CA VAL A 106 4.44 3.81 -17.13
C VAL A 106 3.25 4.64 -17.60
N ASN A 107 2.06 4.36 -17.08
CA ASN A 107 0.91 5.25 -17.26
C ASN A 107 1.18 6.55 -16.49
N VAL A 108 1.43 7.63 -17.22
CA VAL A 108 1.70 8.96 -16.66
C VAL A 108 0.43 9.82 -16.72
N ARG A 109 0.07 10.48 -15.61
CA ARG A 109 -0.93 11.55 -15.63
C ARG A 109 -0.23 12.90 -15.80
N PHE A 110 -0.77 13.77 -16.66
CA PHE A 110 -0.25 15.11 -16.86
C PHE A 110 -0.98 16.13 -15.99
N CYS A 111 -0.25 17.07 -15.38
CA CYS A 111 -0.84 18.17 -14.61
C CYS A 111 -1.69 19.13 -15.43
N ASN A 112 -1.46 19.18 -16.75
CA ASN A 112 -2.21 20.01 -17.67
C ASN A 112 -3.08 19.11 -18.56
N SER A 113 -4.39 19.30 -18.49
CA SER A 113 -5.37 18.56 -19.29
C SER A 113 -5.23 18.81 -20.80
N ASP A 114 -4.71 19.96 -21.20
CA ASP A 114 -4.45 20.30 -22.61
C ASP A 114 -3.27 19.51 -23.17
N LEU A 115 -2.31 19.16 -22.31
CA LEU A 115 -1.15 18.35 -22.68
C LEU A 115 -1.58 16.94 -23.09
N LYS A 116 -2.53 16.34 -22.37
CA LYS A 116 -3.11 15.04 -22.74
C LYS A 116 -3.75 15.06 -24.12
N LYS A 117 -4.40 16.17 -24.51
CA LYS A 117 -4.99 16.34 -25.85
C LYS A 117 -3.93 16.54 -26.93
N LYS A 118 -2.87 17.30 -26.63
CA LYS A 118 -1.78 17.61 -27.58
C LYS A 118 -0.85 16.42 -27.85
N LEU A 119 -0.59 15.60 -26.84
CA LEU A 119 0.32 14.45 -26.96
C LEU A 119 -0.29 13.27 -27.72
N GLY A 120 -1.63 13.17 -27.82
CA GLY A 120 -2.28 12.02 -28.44
C GLY A 120 -1.77 10.69 -27.86
N ASP A 121 -1.58 9.69 -28.73
CA ASP A 121 -0.97 8.39 -28.39
C ASP A 121 0.58 8.40 -28.50
N ALA A 122 1.24 9.57 -28.51
CA ALA A 122 2.69 9.65 -28.67
C ALA A 122 3.39 8.87 -27.54
N SER A 123 4.01 7.76 -27.92
CA SER A 123 4.30 6.63 -27.03
C SER A 123 5.58 6.76 -26.22
N ARG A 124 6.39 7.82 -26.42
CA ARG A 124 7.68 7.98 -25.75
C ARG A 124 8.04 9.46 -25.55
N ILE A 125 7.90 9.96 -24.33
CA ILE A 125 8.48 11.25 -23.90
C ILE A 125 9.82 10.94 -23.22
N PRO A 126 10.93 11.59 -23.62
CA PRO A 126 12.21 11.41 -22.93
C PRO A 126 12.09 11.75 -21.44
N LYS A 127 12.74 10.96 -20.59
CA LYS A 127 12.65 11.12 -19.12
C LYS A 127 13.11 12.51 -18.69
N GLU A 128 14.14 13.03 -19.34
CA GLU A 128 14.71 14.36 -19.16
C GLU A 128 13.75 15.50 -19.52
N SER A 129 12.75 15.25 -20.36
CA SER A 129 11.71 16.23 -20.70
C SER A 129 10.59 16.27 -19.67
N MET A 130 10.60 15.38 -18.67
CA MET A 130 9.58 15.27 -17.65
C MET A 130 10.13 15.59 -16.26
N ARG A 131 9.33 16.29 -15.47
CA ARG A 131 9.53 16.43 -14.03
C ARG A 131 8.28 15.96 -13.30
N LYS A 132 8.46 15.50 -12.07
CA LYS A 132 7.33 15.38 -11.15
C LYS A 132 6.69 16.74 -10.95
N CYS A 133 5.37 16.78 -11.02
CA CYS A 133 4.67 17.92 -10.49
C CYS A 133 4.88 17.95 -8.97
N ARG A 134 5.12 19.14 -8.44
CA ARG A 134 5.10 19.32 -6.99
C ARG A 134 3.67 19.04 -6.54
N SER A 135 3.51 18.42 -5.37
CA SER A 135 2.17 18.13 -4.85
C SER A 135 1.30 19.39 -4.78
N SER A 136 1.87 20.56 -4.54
CA SER A 136 1.15 21.85 -4.52
C SER A 136 0.69 22.39 -5.87
N GLU A 137 1.13 21.82 -7.01
CA GLU A 137 0.85 22.35 -8.35
C GLU A 137 -0.51 21.90 -8.91
N PHE A 138 -1.13 20.89 -8.33
CA PHE A 138 -2.40 20.36 -8.81
C PHE A 138 -3.28 19.88 -7.64
N LEU A 139 -4.58 19.88 -7.86
CA LEU A 139 -5.59 19.31 -6.98
C LEU A 139 -5.99 17.92 -7.49
N GLN A 140 -6.17 16.98 -6.58
CA GLN A 140 -6.67 15.64 -6.84
C GLN A 140 -7.60 15.20 -5.71
N VAL A 141 -8.43 14.19 -6.00
CA VAL A 141 -9.25 13.53 -4.98
C VAL A 141 -8.35 12.95 -3.89
N GLY A 142 -8.76 13.12 -2.64
CA GLY A 142 -8.01 12.75 -1.44
C GLY A 142 -7.06 13.83 -0.93
N ASP A 143 -6.82 14.91 -1.69
CA ASP A 143 -6.01 16.01 -1.18
C ASP A 143 -6.69 16.71 0.00
N VAL A 144 -5.86 17.04 1.01
CA VAL A 144 -6.26 17.93 2.09
C VAL A 144 -6.06 19.37 1.65
N ILE A 145 -7.12 20.16 1.80
CA ILE A 145 -7.17 21.57 1.45
C ILE A 145 -7.57 22.40 2.67
N ARG A 146 -7.47 23.72 2.53
CA ARG A 146 -8.08 24.68 3.45
C ARG A 146 -8.83 25.77 2.71
N ALA A 147 -9.86 26.32 3.34
CA ALA A 147 -10.57 27.49 2.84
C ALA A 147 -9.63 28.72 2.86
N LYS A 148 -9.55 29.46 1.76
CA LYS A 148 -8.75 30.71 1.67
C LYS A 148 -9.48 31.91 2.28
N GLU A 149 -10.80 31.85 2.32
CA GLU A 149 -11.71 32.86 2.84
C GLU A 149 -12.94 32.19 3.44
N ASP A 150 -13.82 32.98 4.05
CA ASP A 150 -15.07 32.47 4.58
C ASP A 150 -16.00 32.12 3.43
N LEU A 151 -16.53 30.90 3.43
CA LEU A 151 -17.45 30.40 2.42
C LEU A 151 -18.84 30.29 3.02
N THR A 152 -19.83 30.85 2.33
CA THR A 152 -21.24 30.80 2.75
C THR A 152 -22.07 30.28 1.59
N TRP A 153 -23.00 29.38 1.89
CA TRP A 153 -23.96 28.84 0.93
C TRP A 153 -25.38 29.30 1.27
N ASP A 154 -26.29 29.22 0.30
CA ASP A 154 -27.71 29.60 0.47
C ASP A 154 -28.41 28.86 1.62
N SER A 155 -27.90 27.69 2.03
CA SER A 155 -28.39 26.96 3.20
C SER A 155 -28.03 27.61 4.55
N GLY A 156 -27.32 28.74 4.56
CA GLY A 156 -26.79 29.39 5.76
C GLY A 156 -25.57 28.69 6.37
N THR A 157 -25.11 27.59 5.76
CA THR A 157 -23.87 26.91 6.18
C THR A 157 -22.69 27.84 5.93
N ARG A 158 -21.82 27.98 6.94
CA ARG A 158 -20.60 28.78 6.86
C ARG A 158 -19.38 27.93 7.17
N ILE A 159 -18.40 27.97 6.28
CA ILE A 159 -17.06 27.42 6.50
C ILE A 159 -16.11 28.59 6.68
N ASN A 160 -15.45 28.64 7.83
CA ASN A 160 -14.53 29.73 8.13
C ASN A 160 -13.22 29.58 7.35
N LYS A 161 -12.58 30.71 7.07
CA LYS A 161 -11.23 30.76 6.52
C LYS A 161 -10.28 29.90 7.36
N GLY A 162 -9.49 29.07 6.69
CA GLY A 162 -8.50 28.20 7.32
C GLY A 162 -9.04 26.83 7.74
N THR A 163 -10.37 26.62 7.76
CA THR A 163 -10.95 25.29 8.01
C THR A 163 -10.42 24.29 6.99
N LEU A 164 -10.02 23.12 7.49
CA LEU A 164 -9.48 22.02 6.69
C LEU A 164 -10.62 21.20 6.09
N GLY A 165 -10.36 20.62 4.93
CA GLY A 165 -11.25 19.66 4.29
C GLY A 165 -10.48 18.71 3.38
N GLU A 166 -11.16 17.67 2.92
CA GLU A 166 -10.63 16.68 2.00
C GLU A 166 -11.45 16.68 0.70
N ILE A 167 -10.78 16.73 -0.44
CA ILE A 167 -11.44 16.63 -1.75
C ILE A 167 -11.98 15.21 -1.92
N LYS A 168 -13.28 15.08 -2.15
CA LYS A 168 -13.93 13.79 -2.40
C LYS A 168 -14.18 13.53 -3.88
N GLU A 169 -14.49 14.58 -4.64
CA GLU A 169 -14.85 14.44 -6.04
C GLU A 169 -14.58 15.73 -6.81
N ARG A 170 -14.32 15.59 -8.12
CA ARG A 170 -14.32 16.71 -9.06
C ARG A 170 -15.60 16.62 -9.88
N ASP A 171 -16.32 17.73 -9.99
CA ASP A 171 -17.44 17.81 -10.94
C ASP A 171 -16.90 17.98 -12.36
N GLU A 172 -16.83 16.89 -13.12
CA GLU A 172 -16.33 16.90 -14.50
C GLU A 172 -17.30 17.58 -15.49
N SER A 173 -18.57 17.77 -15.09
CA SER A 173 -19.56 18.46 -15.93
C SER A 173 -19.36 19.97 -15.93
N ASN A 174 -18.70 20.49 -14.90
CA ASN A 174 -18.48 21.91 -14.71
C ASN A 174 -17.08 22.33 -15.20
N LYS A 175 -17.04 23.31 -16.10
CA LYS A 175 -15.78 23.85 -16.65
C LYS A 175 -15.01 24.72 -15.64
N ASP A 176 -15.65 25.13 -14.56
CA ASP A 176 -15.12 26.12 -13.62
C ASP A 176 -14.30 25.51 -12.46
N ASP A 177 -13.84 24.26 -12.59
CA ASP A 177 -13.07 23.55 -11.56
C ASP A 177 -13.78 23.52 -10.19
N LEU A 178 -15.01 22.99 -10.19
CA LEU A 178 -15.82 22.81 -9.00
C LEU A 178 -15.48 21.46 -8.31
N TRP A 179 -15.23 21.49 -7.01
CA TRP A 179 -14.79 20.32 -6.23
C TRP A 179 -15.74 20.06 -5.06
N LEU A 180 -16.14 18.79 -4.89
CA LEU A 180 -16.87 18.36 -3.70
C LEU A 180 -15.88 18.12 -2.56
N ILE A 181 -16.07 18.85 -1.46
CA ILE A 181 -15.15 18.85 -0.33
C ILE A 181 -15.89 18.39 0.91
N HIS A 182 -15.28 17.51 1.67
CA HIS A 182 -15.71 17.15 3.01
C HIS A 182 -14.91 17.97 4.03
N TRP A 183 -15.56 18.97 4.63
CA TRP A 183 -14.93 19.85 5.63
C TRP A 183 -14.87 19.19 7.01
N TRP A 184 -13.78 19.42 7.76
CA TRP A 184 -13.53 18.71 9.03
C TRP A 184 -14.20 19.34 10.26
N ASP A 185 -14.50 20.64 10.22
CA ASP A 185 -15.11 21.35 11.37
C ASP A 185 -16.64 21.22 11.44
N ASP A 186 -17.27 20.74 10.37
CA ASP A 186 -18.72 20.56 10.33
C ASP A 186 -19.02 19.10 10.01
N THR A 187 -19.58 18.40 11.00
CA THR A 187 -19.89 16.97 11.00
C THR A 187 -20.63 16.46 9.77
N ASN A 188 -21.20 17.31 8.91
CA ASN A 188 -21.89 16.88 7.69
C ASN A 188 -21.74 17.80 6.45
N ALA A 189 -20.83 18.77 6.43
CA ALA A 189 -20.74 19.67 5.27
C ALA A 189 -19.90 19.06 4.14
N LYS A 190 -20.50 18.14 3.38
CA LYS A 190 -20.07 17.95 1.98
C LYS A 190 -20.59 19.13 1.17
N LYS A 191 -19.69 19.99 0.69
CA LYS A 191 -20.05 21.19 -0.08
C LYS A 191 -19.14 21.35 -1.27
N TYR A 192 -19.69 21.88 -2.35
CA TYR A 192 -18.91 22.26 -3.52
C TYR A 192 -18.22 23.60 -3.30
N ALA A 193 -16.94 23.68 -3.67
CA ALA A 193 -16.19 24.92 -3.72
C ALA A 193 -15.30 24.98 -4.97
N TYR A 194 -15.11 26.18 -5.50
CA TYR A 194 -14.22 26.41 -6.64
C TYR A 194 -12.74 26.33 -6.21
N SER A 195 -11.88 25.90 -7.14
CA SER A 195 -10.44 25.77 -6.93
C SER A 195 -9.77 27.06 -6.41
N HIS A 196 -10.27 28.23 -6.82
CA HIS A 196 -9.70 29.52 -6.40
C HIS A 196 -10.02 29.88 -4.94
N HIS A 197 -11.08 29.34 -4.35
CA HIS A 197 -11.47 29.52 -2.94
C HIS A 197 -10.75 28.59 -1.96
N ILE A 198 -10.05 27.58 -2.47
CA ILE A 198 -9.35 26.58 -1.67
C ILE A 198 -7.85 26.61 -1.92
N LYS A 199 -7.08 26.20 -0.92
CA LYS A 199 -5.63 26.05 -1.03
C LYS A 199 -5.26 24.64 -0.60
N LYS A 200 -4.52 23.93 -1.46
CA LYS A 200 -3.91 22.65 -1.08
C LYS A 200 -2.94 22.84 0.08
N CYS A 201 -3.10 22.01 1.10
CA CYS A 201 -2.21 21.99 2.24
C CYS A 201 -1.02 21.07 1.94
N LYS A 202 0.18 21.49 2.35
CA LYS A 202 1.33 20.60 2.39
C LYS A 202 1.09 19.53 3.45
N PRO A 203 1.60 18.29 3.29
CA PRO A 203 1.49 17.26 4.31
C PRO A 203 1.96 17.72 5.70
N SER A 204 2.94 18.63 5.79
CA SER A 204 3.42 19.19 7.07
C SER A 204 2.45 20.17 7.74
N GLU A 205 1.43 20.67 7.04
CA GLU A 205 0.49 21.70 7.55
C GLU A 205 -0.71 21.11 8.30
N PHE A 206 -0.90 19.79 8.26
CA PHE A 206 -2.02 19.11 8.90
C PHE A 206 -1.58 17.75 9.43
N PHE A 207 -2.41 17.17 10.29
CA PHE A 207 -2.20 15.83 10.82
C PHE A 207 -3.32 14.89 10.36
N MET A 208 -2.97 13.63 10.17
CA MET A 208 -3.83 12.52 9.83
C MET A 208 -3.53 11.34 10.73
N VAL A 209 -4.54 10.50 10.98
CA VAL A 209 -4.33 9.19 11.60
C VAL A 209 -3.28 8.42 10.80
N GLY A 210 -2.31 7.85 11.50
CA GLY A 210 -1.16 7.15 10.94
C GLY A 210 0.08 8.01 10.75
N ASP A 211 -0.01 9.34 10.88
CA ASP A 211 1.16 10.21 10.83
C ASP A 211 2.16 9.90 11.95
N TRP A 212 3.44 10.02 11.62
CA TRP A 212 4.50 10.03 12.60
C TRP A 212 4.68 11.41 13.21
N VAL A 213 4.81 11.45 14.52
CA VAL A 213 4.97 12.66 15.32
C VAL A 213 6.14 12.54 16.28
N LYS A 214 6.65 13.68 16.75
CA LYS A 214 7.67 13.76 17.80
C LYS A 214 7.16 14.56 18.99
N ALA A 215 7.56 14.16 20.20
CA ALA A 215 7.38 15.00 21.38
C ALA A 215 8.19 16.29 21.24
N LYS A 216 7.56 17.45 21.45
CA LYS A 216 8.22 18.78 21.37
C LYS A 216 9.04 19.11 22.62
N HIS A 217 8.64 18.57 23.75
CA HIS A 217 9.27 18.68 25.06
C HIS A 217 9.06 17.35 25.81
N ASP A 218 9.62 17.22 27.00
CA ASP A 218 9.44 16.03 27.83
C ASP A 218 8.00 15.95 28.31
N LEU A 219 7.36 14.79 28.14
CA LEU A 219 5.98 14.53 28.53
C LEU A 219 5.97 13.53 29.69
N THR A 220 5.05 13.71 30.62
CA THR A 220 4.78 12.73 31.68
C THR A 220 3.31 12.38 31.63
N SER A 221 2.98 11.10 31.46
CA SER A 221 1.60 10.64 31.46
C SER A 221 1.01 10.73 32.87
N THR A 222 -0.32 10.71 32.96
CA THR A 222 -1.03 10.64 34.26
C THR A 222 -0.71 9.36 35.04
N GLN A 223 -0.20 8.33 34.37
CA GLN A 223 0.27 7.07 34.96
C GLN A 223 1.77 7.12 35.33
N GLY A 224 2.43 8.28 35.18
CA GLY A 224 3.85 8.47 35.49
C GLY A 224 4.82 7.98 34.40
N VAL A 225 4.34 7.66 33.20
CA VAL A 225 5.20 7.23 32.09
C VAL A 225 5.88 8.45 31.48
N TYR A 226 7.21 8.45 31.46
CA TYR A 226 8.02 9.55 30.93
C TYR A 226 8.36 9.34 29.45
N ILE A 227 8.14 10.38 28.64
CA ILE A 227 8.47 10.42 27.21
C ILE A 227 9.44 11.58 27.01
N SER A 228 10.67 11.28 26.63
CA SER A 228 11.66 12.32 26.38
C SER A 228 11.32 13.12 25.12
N LYS A 229 11.71 14.40 25.11
CA LYS A 229 11.68 15.27 23.94
C LYS A 229 12.30 14.57 22.73
N GLY A 230 11.62 14.65 21.58
CA GLY A 230 12.09 14.08 20.32
C GLY A 230 11.70 12.62 20.12
N THR A 231 11.18 11.93 21.15
CA THR A 231 10.66 10.56 21.01
C THR A 231 9.62 10.48 19.90
N LEU A 232 9.72 9.46 19.07
CA LEU A 232 8.78 9.19 17.98
C LEU A 232 7.50 8.51 18.49
N GLY A 233 6.37 8.88 17.90
CA GLY A 233 5.12 8.18 18.06
C GLY A 233 4.31 8.19 16.77
N LYS A 234 3.30 7.32 16.69
CA LYS A 234 2.36 7.24 15.57
C LYS A 234 0.99 7.67 16.01
N LEU A 235 0.41 8.65 15.33
CA LEU A 235 -0.93 9.15 15.61
C LEU A 235 -1.96 8.06 15.32
N LYS A 236 -2.80 7.74 16.30
CA LYS A 236 -3.81 6.67 16.22
C LYS A 236 -5.22 7.21 16.08
N ASP A 237 -5.47 8.37 16.68
CA ASP A 237 -6.77 9.02 16.58
C ASP A 237 -6.61 10.53 16.64
N LEU A 238 -7.50 11.23 15.93
CA LEU A 238 -7.57 12.68 15.91
C LEU A 238 -8.63 13.14 16.90
N ARG A 239 -8.23 14.00 17.85
CA ARG A 239 -9.10 14.79 18.72
C ARG A 239 -10.23 13.98 19.41
N SER A 240 -9.94 13.44 20.58
CA SER A 240 -10.97 13.02 21.53
C SER A 240 -11.79 14.23 22.01
N SER A 241 -12.94 13.97 22.64
CA SER A 241 -13.88 15.00 23.13
C SER A 241 -13.25 16.02 24.09
N ASP A 242 -12.13 15.66 24.71
CA ASP A 242 -11.34 16.48 25.62
C ASP A 242 -10.24 17.31 24.91
N GLY A 243 -10.16 17.26 23.58
CA GLY A 243 -9.17 17.99 22.78
C GLY A 243 -7.80 17.33 22.68
N HIS A 244 -7.59 16.17 23.30
CA HIS A 244 -6.34 15.41 23.20
C HIS A 244 -6.34 14.47 22.01
N TRP A 245 -5.15 14.04 21.59
CA TRP A 245 -4.94 13.17 20.46
C TRP A 245 -4.32 11.87 20.93
N LEU A 246 -4.75 10.73 20.38
CA LEU A 246 -4.20 9.44 20.79
C LEU A 246 -2.94 9.14 19.99
N VAL A 247 -1.79 9.07 20.67
CA VAL A 247 -0.49 8.76 20.05
C VAL A 247 0.04 7.44 20.61
N LYS A 248 0.46 6.54 19.72
CA LYS A 248 1.23 5.34 20.09
C LYS A 248 2.73 5.69 20.06
N TRP A 249 3.29 6.01 21.22
CA TRP A 249 4.71 6.28 21.40
C TRP A 249 5.52 4.99 21.36
N ASN A 250 6.70 5.04 20.75
CA ASN A 250 7.58 3.86 20.65
C ASN A 250 8.04 3.37 22.03
N SER A 251 8.23 4.27 23.00
CA SER A 251 8.69 3.93 24.35
C SER A 251 7.58 3.66 25.37
N ALA A 252 6.35 4.12 25.11
CA ALA A 252 5.31 4.26 26.14
C ALA A 252 3.93 3.71 25.73
N GLY A 253 3.80 3.16 24.52
CA GLY A 253 2.50 2.69 24.03
C GLY A 253 1.51 3.83 23.77
N ASN A 254 0.22 3.56 23.92
CA ASN A 254 -0.84 4.53 23.61
C ASN A 254 -1.00 5.56 24.74
N MET A 255 -0.99 6.85 24.40
CA MET A 255 -1.20 7.95 25.33
C MET A 255 -1.98 9.09 24.68
N HIS A 256 -2.90 9.70 25.43
CA HIS A 256 -3.54 10.96 25.04
C HIS A 256 -2.56 12.12 25.21
N THR A 257 -2.33 12.90 24.16
CA THR A 257 -1.36 13.98 24.14
C THR A 257 -1.97 15.23 23.51
N ALA A 258 -1.69 16.41 24.04
CA ALA A 258 -2.21 17.65 23.47
C ALA A 258 -1.53 17.92 22.12
N GLN A 259 -2.26 18.48 21.16
CA GLN A 259 -1.70 18.84 19.84
C GLN A 259 -0.51 19.81 19.97
N SER A 260 -0.54 20.68 20.99
CA SER A 260 0.55 21.61 21.29
C SER A 260 1.88 20.91 21.58
N ASP A 261 1.83 19.68 22.08
CA ASP A 261 2.98 18.96 22.65
C ASP A 261 3.66 18.04 21.63
N ILE A 262 3.01 17.85 20.48
CA ILE A 262 3.53 17.06 19.37
C ILE A 262 3.87 17.95 18.17
N LYS A 263 4.90 17.57 17.43
CA LYS A 263 5.19 18.11 16.09
C LYS A 263 5.12 16.99 15.07
N LYS A 264 4.63 17.28 13.87
CA LYS A 264 4.68 16.33 12.77
C LYS A 264 6.14 16.04 12.42
N CYS A 265 6.46 14.76 12.31
CA CYS A 265 7.80 14.31 11.92
C CYS A 265 7.95 14.52 10.41
N ALA A 266 9.07 15.11 9.95
CA ALA A 266 9.33 15.14 8.51
C ALA A 266 9.55 13.71 8.01
N GLN A 267 9.12 13.39 6.78
CA GLN A 267 9.29 12.03 6.25
C GLN A 267 10.76 11.59 6.23
N SER A 268 11.69 12.52 6.02
CA SER A 268 13.14 12.27 6.08
C SER A 268 13.67 11.93 7.47
N GLU A 269 12.95 12.26 8.54
CA GLU A 269 13.41 12.11 9.92
C GLU A 269 13.08 10.74 10.53
N PHE A 270 12.43 9.85 9.78
CA PHE A 270 12.14 8.50 10.22
C PHE A 270 12.14 7.52 9.06
N ILE A 271 12.49 6.26 9.36
CA ILE A 271 12.45 5.14 8.44
C ILE A 271 11.31 4.22 8.85
N SER A 272 10.55 3.72 7.88
CA SER A 272 9.42 2.85 8.11
C SER A 272 9.28 1.81 7.00
N VAL A 273 8.67 0.67 7.33
CA VAL A 273 8.30 -0.35 6.36
C VAL A 273 7.43 0.28 5.26
N GLY A 274 7.78 -0.01 4.01
CA GLY A 274 7.15 0.53 2.81
C GLY A 274 7.89 1.73 2.21
N ASP A 275 8.80 2.37 2.95
CA ASP A 275 9.59 3.48 2.42
C ASP A 275 10.49 3.02 1.26
N ILE A 276 10.67 3.91 0.29
CA ILE A 276 11.63 3.72 -0.79
C ILE A 276 12.98 4.24 -0.35
N VAL A 277 14.00 3.44 -0.58
CA VAL A 277 15.38 3.70 -0.19
C VAL A 277 16.30 3.56 -1.40
N LYS A 278 17.49 4.14 -1.31
CA LYS A 278 18.58 3.95 -2.27
C LYS A 278 19.83 3.44 -1.58
N ALA A 279 20.57 2.55 -2.23
CA ALA A 279 21.85 2.08 -1.73
C ALA A 279 22.86 3.25 -1.63
N THR A 280 23.49 3.42 -0.47
CA THR A 280 24.46 4.52 -0.23
C THR A 280 25.85 4.19 -0.77
N TYR A 281 26.16 2.91 -0.88
CA TYR A 281 27.37 2.34 -1.47
C TYR A 281 27.04 1.00 -2.16
N GLN A 282 28.00 0.41 -2.86
CA GLN A 282 27.83 -0.89 -3.50
C GLN A 282 27.72 -1.98 -2.43
N LEU A 283 26.57 -2.65 -2.35
CA LEU A 283 26.32 -3.73 -1.40
C LEU A 283 26.65 -5.07 -2.06
N LYS A 284 27.41 -5.93 -1.35
CA LYS A 284 27.82 -7.26 -1.84
C LYS A 284 27.48 -8.31 -0.81
N TRP A 285 26.82 -9.37 -1.25
CA TRP A 285 26.50 -10.53 -0.41
C TRP A 285 27.34 -11.75 -0.84
N GLN A 286 27.50 -12.70 0.07
CA GLN A 286 28.30 -13.92 -0.15
C GLN A 286 27.82 -14.76 -1.36
N SER A 287 26.57 -14.60 -1.77
CA SER A 287 26.00 -15.25 -2.97
C SER A 287 26.49 -14.66 -4.30
N GLY A 288 27.37 -13.65 -4.29
CA GLY A 288 27.83 -12.93 -5.47
C GLY A 288 26.85 -11.88 -5.98
N VAL A 289 25.65 -11.80 -5.38
CA VAL A 289 24.66 -10.77 -5.67
C VAL A 289 25.20 -9.41 -5.24
N THR A 290 25.08 -8.43 -6.13
CA THR A 290 25.56 -7.07 -5.93
C THR A 290 24.45 -6.07 -6.20
N VAL A 291 24.30 -5.07 -5.34
CA VAL A 291 23.43 -3.90 -5.56
C VAL A 291 24.33 -2.69 -5.73
N GLU A 292 24.19 -2.00 -6.85
CA GLU A 292 25.01 -0.84 -7.15
C GLU A 292 24.63 0.37 -6.30
N LYS A 293 25.59 1.27 -6.07
CA LYS A 293 25.32 2.53 -5.38
C LYS A 293 24.23 3.32 -6.13
N GLY A 294 23.20 3.75 -5.41
CA GLY A 294 22.07 4.50 -5.95
C GLY A 294 20.92 3.63 -6.46
N SER A 295 21.07 2.30 -6.53
CA SER A 295 19.96 1.38 -6.83
C SER A 295 18.83 1.58 -5.82
N LEU A 296 17.58 1.50 -6.30
CA LEU A 296 16.38 1.72 -5.49
C LEU A 296 15.86 0.40 -4.91
N GLY A 297 15.30 0.47 -3.70
CA GLY A 297 14.61 -0.64 -3.06
C GLY A 297 13.46 -0.16 -2.18
N LYS A 298 12.67 -1.12 -1.69
CA LYS A 298 11.55 -0.89 -0.77
C LYS A 298 11.78 -1.64 0.53
N LEU A 299 11.68 -0.94 1.66
CA LEU A 299 11.77 -1.57 2.98
C LEU A 299 10.57 -2.48 3.22
N LYS A 300 10.81 -3.75 3.53
CA LYS A 300 9.77 -4.76 3.79
C LYS A 300 9.57 -5.00 5.27
N GLN A 301 10.66 -5.03 6.03
CA GLN A 301 10.63 -5.41 7.43
C GLN A 301 11.86 -4.86 8.16
N MET A 302 11.67 -4.47 9.43
CA MET A 302 12.75 -4.28 10.40
C MET A 302 12.96 -5.61 11.12
N MET A 303 14.20 -6.08 11.17
CA MET A 303 14.61 -7.31 11.84
C MET A 303 15.00 -7.03 13.29
N GLU A 304 15.12 -8.07 14.12
CA GLU A 304 15.47 -7.94 15.54
C GLU A 304 16.91 -7.49 15.79
N ASP A 305 17.80 -7.67 14.81
CA ASP A 305 19.23 -7.36 14.87
C ASP A 305 19.58 -5.96 14.33
N ASP A 306 18.63 -5.02 14.38
CA ASP A 306 18.74 -3.65 13.83
C ASP A 306 19.10 -3.60 12.33
N THR A 307 18.81 -4.68 11.61
CA THR A 307 18.89 -4.69 10.15
C THR A 307 17.51 -4.58 9.52
N TRP A 308 17.51 -4.33 8.21
CA TRP A 308 16.31 -4.15 7.42
C TRP A 308 16.30 -5.11 6.24
N LEU A 309 15.15 -5.73 6.00
CA LEU A 309 14.88 -6.46 4.78
C LEU A 309 14.42 -5.48 3.69
N VAL A 310 15.18 -5.38 2.61
CA VAL A 310 14.91 -4.50 1.47
C VAL A 310 14.66 -5.34 0.22
N GLU A 311 13.56 -5.09 -0.46
CA GLU A 311 13.31 -5.60 -1.82
C GLU A 311 13.88 -4.61 -2.83
N TRP A 312 14.95 -5.00 -3.53
CA TRP A 312 15.62 -4.15 -4.52
C TRP A 312 14.98 -4.32 -5.90
N TYR A 313 14.73 -3.21 -6.61
CA TYR A 313 14.00 -3.23 -7.88
C TYR A 313 14.82 -3.80 -9.07
N ASP A 314 16.14 -3.87 -8.96
CA ASP A 314 17.04 -4.35 -10.03
C ASP A 314 17.08 -5.89 -10.14
N ASN A 315 15.96 -6.58 -9.89
CA ASN A 315 15.84 -8.05 -9.90
C ASN A 315 16.76 -8.78 -8.90
N VAL A 316 17.29 -8.07 -7.90
CA VAL A 316 18.11 -8.66 -6.83
C VAL A 316 17.25 -9.38 -5.79
N GLY A 317 15.96 -9.03 -5.71
CA GLY A 317 15.02 -9.57 -4.74
C GLY A 317 15.24 -9.01 -3.34
N GLU A 318 14.83 -9.78 -2.34
CA GLU A 318 14.91 -9.37 -0.93
C GLU A 318 16.30 -9.67 -0.35
N LYS A 319 16.91 -8.65 0.27
CA LYS A 319 18.19 -8.75 0.96
C LYS A 319 18.19 -7.98 2.26
N GLN A 320 18.86 -8.53 3.25
CA GLN A 320 19.07 -7.89 4.54
C GLN A 320 20.26 -6.92 4.46
N THR A 321 20.11 -5.72 5.03
CA THR A 321 21.15 -4.69 5.11
C THR A 321 21.03 -3.88 6.40
N THR A 322 22.12 -3.29 6.87
CA THR A 322 22.11 -2.31 7.95
C THR A 322 21.59 -0.96 7.46
N GLU A 323 21.19 -0.08 8.38
CA GLU A 323 20.71 1.28 8.08
C GLU A 323 21.75 2.09 7.29
N ASP A 324 23.04 1.96 7.58
CA ASP A 324 24.11 2.63 6.84
C ASP A 324 24.16 2.25 5.35
N GLY A 325 23.67 1.05 4.99
CA GLY A 325 23.66 0.53 3.62
C GLY A 325 22.67 1.21 2.69
N PHE A 326 21.77 2.03 3.23
CA PHE A 326 20.77 2.74 2.43
C PHE A 326 20.50 4.14 2.98
N SER A 327 19.84 4.96 2.16
CA SER A 327 19.24 6.21 2.61
C SER A 327 17.82 6.28 2.09
N LYS A 328 16.92 6.81 2.92
CA LYS A 328 15.53 7.04 2.51
C LYS A 328 15.51 8.03 1.36
N CYS A 329 14.76 7.69 0.31
CA CYS A 329 14.55 8.57 -0.82
C CYS A 329 13.42 9.56 -0.51
N GLU A 330 13.64 10.82 -0.89
CA GLU A 330 12.56 11.78 -0.98
C GLU A 330 11.59 11.37 -2.10
N PRO A 331 10.27 11.61 -1.95
CA PRO A 331 9.29 11.30 -3.01
C PRO A 331 9.62 11.90 -4.38
N SER A 332 10.41 12.98 -4.43
CA SER A 332 10.90 13.62 -5.66
C SER A 332 12.06 12.90 -6.36
N GLU A 333 12.78 12.01 -5.67
CA GLU A 333 13.90 11.24 -6.24
C GLU A 333 13.43 9.97 -6.99
N TYR A 334 12.20 9.57 -6.67
CA TYR A 334 11.41 8.47 -7.23
C TYR A 334 10.85 8.62 -8.63
N PHE A 335 10.35 7.55 -9.25
CA PHE A 335 9.06 7.58 -9.96
C PHE A 335 8.23 6.38 -9.51
N VAL A 336 6.95 6.57 -9.24
CA VAL A 336 5.97 5.51 -8.96
C VAL A 336 4.85 5.59 -9.98
N LYS A 337 4.15 4.46 -10.15
CA LYS A 337 2.93 4.40 -10.96
C LYS A 337 1.94 5.45 -10.46
N ASP A 338 1.24 6.09 -11.40
CA ASP A 338 0.28 7.18 -11.15
C ASP A 338 0.88 8.51 -10.67
N ASP A 339 2.21 8.66 -10.66
CA ASP A 339 2.83 9.97 -10.48
C ASP A 339 2.34 10.95 -11.53
N VAL A 340 2.05 12.18 -11.07
CA VAL A 340 1.62 13.27 -11.94
C VAL A 340 2.85 14.05 -12.39
N MET A 341 3.00 14.15 -13.70
CA MET A 341 4.18 14.70 -14.35
C MET A 341 3.83 15.98 -15.09
N ALA A 342 4.80 16.88 -15.15
CA ALA A 342 4.79 18.06 -16.00
C ALA A 342 5.96 17.96 -16.98
N LEU A 343 5.79 18.56 -18.15
CA LEU A 343 6.92 18.77 -19.04
C LEU A 343 7.81 19.88 -18.49
N VAL A 344 9.13 19.70 -18.62
CA VAL A 344 10.13 20.71 -18.23
C VAL A 344 10.25 21.77 -19.32
N HIS A 345 10.07 21.36 -20.57
CA HIS A 345 10.15 22.22 -21.75
C HIS A 345 8.95 21.98 -22.65
N ASP A 346 8.54 23.01 -23.39
CA ASP A 346 7.56 22.84 -24.45
C ASP A 346 8.13 21.83 -25.47
N LEU A 347 7.38 20.77 -25.75
CA LEU A 347 7.75 19.83 -26.81
C LEU A 347 7.50 20.51 -28.15
N THR A 348 8.57 20.83 -28.86
CA THR A 348 8.51 21.16 -30.29
C THR A 348 8.45 19.86 -31.07
N PHE A 349 7.32 19.59 -31.70
CA PHE A 349 7.11 18.44 -32.59
C PHE A 349 7.37 18.83 -34.04
#